data_AF-A0A2V6F130-F1
#
_entry.id   AF-A0A2V6F130-F1
#
_cell.length_a   1.000
_cell.length_b   1.000
_cell.length_c   1.000
_cell.angle_alpha   90.00
_cell.angle_beta   90.00
_cell.angle_gamma   90.00
#
_symmetry.space_group_name_H-M   'P 1'
#
loop_
_entity.id
_entity.type
_entity.pdbx_description
1 polymer ?
#
loop_
_entity_poly.entity_id
_entity_poly.type
_entity_poly.pdbx_seq_one_letter_code
_entity_poly.pdbx_strand_id
1 'polypeptide(L)'
;MEPYKPRAFRFIELCRFGKWQMKLYAIACLGEFPRTELLAAAKKIAAIELVKFEPNDFYLGFIGVHDGRNAAFIFVDFWGNENELFHRVFSFPR
;
A
#
# COMPACT_ATOMS: atom_id res chain seq x y z
N MET A 1 13.17 18.87 21.06
CA MET A 1 13.11 17.62 20.27
C MET A 1 12.01 16.78 20.90
N GLU A 2 10.97 16.41 20.14
CA GLU A 2 9.93 15.52 20.66
C GLU A 2 10.54 14.14 20.98
N PRO A 3 10.14 13.47 22.07
CA PRO A 3 10.62 12.12 22.37
C PRO A 3 10.29 11.15 21.23
N TYR A 4 11.24 10.25 20.92
CA TYR A 4 10.99 9.17 19.97
C TYR A 4 9.81 8.31 20.46
N LYS A 5 8.86 8.05 19.56
CA LYS A 5 7.77 7.10 19.77
C LYS A 5 7.79 6.08 18.63
N PRO A 6 7.85 4.77 18.92
CA PRO A 6 7.79 3.75 17.89
C PRO A 6 6.46 3.81 17.15
N ARG A 7 6.49 3.53 15.85
CA ARG A 7 5.30 3.43 15.01
C ARG A 7 4.86 1.98 14.96
N ALA A 8 3.55 1.74 15.01
CA ALA A 8 3.02 0.40 14.79
C ALA A 8 3.21 0.04 13.31
N PHE A 9 3.72 -1.16 13.03
CA PHE A 9 3.78 -1.72 11.69
C PHE A 9 3.05 -3.07 11.69
N ARG A 10 2.22 -3.33 10.67
CA ARG A 10 1.33 -4.49 10.66
C ARG A 10 1.15 -5.03 9.25
N PHE A 11 1.02 -6.35 9.15
CA PHE A 11 0.27 -6.98 8.08
C PHE A 11 -1.21 -6.76 8.34
N ILE A 12 -1.96 -6.31 7.33
CA ILE A 12 -3.38 -6.00 7.45
C ILE A 12 -4.21 -7.15 6.88
N GLU A 13 -4.03 -7.46 5.59
CA GLU A 13 -4.81 -8.50 4.91
C GLU A 13 -4.16 -8.93 3.58
N LEU A 14 -4.61 -10.06 3.04
CA LEU A 14 -4.40 -10.43 1.64
C LEU A 14 -5.54 -9.84 0.82
N CYS A 15 -5.23 -8.97 -0.14
CA CYS A 15 -6.21 -8.40 -1.05
C CYS A 15 -6.23 -9.16 -2.39
N ARG A 16 -7.41 -9.28 -2.98
CA ARG A 16 -7.60 -9.81 -4.34
C ARG A 16 -8.26 -8.76 -5.24
N PHE A 17 -7.66 -8.53 -6.40
CA PHE A 17 -8.20 -7.63 -7.43
C PHE A 17 -8.16 -8.35 -8.79
N GLY A 18 -9.26 -8.98 -9.20
CA GLY A 18 -9.22 -9.89 -10.34
C GLY A 18 -8.24 -11.04 -10.09
N LYS A 19 -7.20 -11.18 -10.93
CA LYS A 19 -6.14 -12.19 -10.78
C LYS A 19 -5.08 -11.78 -9.75
N TRP A 20 -4.97 -10.50 -9.42
CA TRP A 20 -3.95 -9.97 -8.53
C TRP A 20 -4.13 -10.47 -7.10
N GLN A 21 -3.03 -10.90 -6.49
CA GLN A 21 -2.93 -11.22 -5.07
C GLN A 21 -1.90 -10.29 -4.43
N MET A 22 -2.37 -9.43 -3.52
CA MET A 22 -1.56 -8.38 -2.93
C MET A 22 -1.50 -8.55 -1.42
N LYS A 23 -0.33 -8.34 -0.83
CA LYS A 23 -0.21 -8.23 0.63
C LYS A 23 -0.31 -6.76 1.04
N LEU A 24 -1.30 -6.43 1.87
CA LEU A 24 -1.46 -5.09 2.43
C LEU A 24 -0.72 -4.99 3.75
N TYR A 25 0.26 -4.09 3.80
CA TYR A 25 1.01 -3.73 4.99
C TYR A 25 0.78 -2.26 5.34
N ALA A 26 0.90 -1.93 6.61
CA ALA A 26 0.78 -0.55 7.02
C ALA A 26 1.64 -0.16 8.22
N ILE A 27 1.98 1.12 8.28
CA ILE A 27 2.67 1.80 9.37
C ILE A 27 1.78 2.93 9.88
N ALA A 28 1.42 2.91 11.17
CA ALA A 28 0.61 3.93 11.81
C ALA A 28 1.47 4.87 12.67
N CYS A 29 1.38 6.18 12.44
CA CYS A 29 2.03 7.18 13.29
C CYS A 29 1.29 7.38 14.62
N LEU A 30 -0.01 7.11 14.67
CA LEU A 30 -0.83 7.21 15.87
C LEU A 30 -1.61 5.91 16.06
N GLY A 31 -1.58 5.39 17.28
CA GLY A 31 -2.30 4.16 17.62
C GLY A 31 -1.68 2.90 17.01
N GLU A 32 -2.44 1.81 17.08
CA GLU A 32 -2.00 0.48 16.65
C GLU A 32 -2.28 0.23 15.16
N PHE A 33 -3.30 0.87 14.61
CA PHE A 33 -3.75 0.69 13.23
C PHE A 33 -3.81 2.04 12.49
N PRO A 34 -3.56 2.05 11.17
CA PRO A 34 -3.81 3.21 10.33
C PRO A 34 -5.29 3.58 10.32
N ARG A 35 -5.58 4.83 9.96
CA ARG A 35 -6.92 5.30 9.64
C ARG A 35 -7.63 4.39 8.61
N THR A 36 -8.87 4.01 8.90
CA THR A 36 -9.66 3.08 8.07
C THR A 36 -9.92 3.61 6.67
N GLU A 37 -10.13 4.91 6.54
CA GLU A 37 -10.31 5.61 5.26
C GLU A 37 -9.06 5.53 4.38
N LEU A 38 -7.88 5.51 4.99
CA LEU A 38 -6.61 5.38 4.27
C LEU A 38 -6.41 3.96 3.76
N LEU A 39 -6.79 2.95 4.55
CA LEU A 39 -6.81 1.55 4.10
C LEU A 39 -7.81 1.34 2.95
N ALA A 40 -8.99 1.98 3.01
CA ALA A 40 -9.97 1.96 1.94
C ALA A 40 -9.44 2.65 0.67
N ALA A 41 -8.81 3.81 0.82
CA ALA A 41 -8.17 4.53 -0.29
C ALA A 41 -7.05 3.70 -0.93
N ALA A 42 -6.24 3.01 -0.14
CA ALA A 42 -5.17 2.15 -0.64
C ALA A 42 -5.70 1.01 -1.50
N LYS A 43 -6.78 0.34 -1.06
CA LYS A 43 -7.44 -0.70 -1.85
C LYS A 43 -8.04 -0.16 -3.14
N LYS A 44 -8.63 1.04 -3.10
CA LYS A 44 -9.19 1.69 -4.30
C LYS A 44 -8.10 2.07 -5.30
N ILE A 45 -7.00 2.65 -4.84
CA ILE A 45 -5.85 3.01 -5.67
C ILE A 45 -5.23 1.77 -6.29
N ALA A 46 -5.01 0.72 -5.50
CA ALA A 46 -4.50 -0.55 -6.02
C ALA A 46 -5.40 -1.11 -7.12
N ALA A 47 -6.73 -1.13 -6.94
CA ALA A 47 -7.65 -1.59 -7.98
C ALA A 47 -7.54 -0.77 -9.28
N ILE A 48 -7.37 0.55 -9.18
CA ILE A 48 -7.23 1.46 -10.33
C ILE A 48 -5.87 1.30 -11.02
N GLU A 49 -4.80 1.10 -10.27
CA GLU A 49 -3.47 0.92 -10.86
C GLU A 49 -3.37 -0.45 -11.52
N LEU A 50 -3.76 -1.52 -10.82
CA LEU A 50 -3.57 -2.90 -11.27
C LEU A 50 -4.42 -3.26 -12.51
N VAL A 51 -5.51 -2.56 -12.80
CA VAL A 51 -6.32 -2.78 -14.02
C VAL A 51 -5.64 -2.23 -15.28
N LYS A 52 -4.65 -1.34 -15.15
CA LYS A 52 -3.94 -0.74 -16.29
C LYS A 52 -2.89 -1.68 -16.90
N PHE A 53 -2.61 -2.82 -16.27
CA PHE A 53 -1.53 -3.71 -16.67
C PHE A 53 -2.04 -4.94 -17.42
N GLU A 54 -1.27 -5.36 -18.44
CA GLU A 54 -1.65 -6.33 -19.46
C GLU A 54 -1.30 -7.79 -19.09
N PRO A 55 -1.79 -8.79 -19.86
CA PRO A 55 -1.59 -10.21 -19.55
C PRO A 55 -0.14 -10.66 -19.80
N ASN A 56 0.76 -10.40 -18.85
CA ASN A 56 2.04 -11.08 -18.66
C ASN A 56 2.65 -10.86 -17.26
N ASP A 57 1.89 -10.28 -16.34
CA ASP A 57 2.35 -10.05 -14.98
C ASP A 57 2.24 -11.31 -14.11
N PHE A 58 3.07 -11.41 -13.06
CA PHE A 58 2.97 -12.50 -12.09
C PHE A 58 1.69 -12.42 -11.24
N TYR A 59 0.94 -11.33 -11.36
CA TYR A 59 -0.25 -11.02 -10.58
C TYR A 59 0.00 -11.04 -9.06
N LEU A 60 1.22 -10.71 -8.64
CA LEU A 60 1.65 -10.69 -7.24
C LEU A 60 2.25 -9.34 -6.89
N GLY A 61 2.03 -8.91 -5.64
CA GLY A 61 2.59 -7.65 -5.19
C GLY A 61 2.31 -7.26 -3.75
N PHE A 62 2.64 -6.02 -3.43
CA PHE A 62 2.47 -5.39 -2.14
C PHE A 62 1.69 -4.10 -2.26
N ILE A 63 0.88 -3.82 -1.24
CA ILE A 63 0.31 -2.50 -1.01
C ILE A 63 0.86 -2.04 0.33
N GLY A 64 1.46 -0.86 0.35
CA GLY A 64 1.96 -0.26 1.56
C GLY A 64 1.20 1.01 1.90
N VAL A 65 0.85 1.15 3.17
CA VAL A 65 0.22 2.34 3.71
C VAL A 65 1.09 2.91 4.82
N HIS A 66 1.55 4.14 4.65
CA HIS A 66 2.21 4.87 5.72
C HIS A 66 1.32 6.02 6.17
N ASP A 67 0.64 5.84 7.30
CA ASP A 67 -0.17 6.87 7.94
C ASP A 67 0.75 7.78 8.77
N GLY A 68 1.43 8.70 8.09
CA GLY A 68 2.42 9.59 8.68
C GLY A 68 1.81 10.76 9.46
N ARG A 69 2.67 11.55 10.09
CA ARG A 69 2.25 12.67 10.95
C ARG A 69 1.60 13.81 10.16
N ASN A 70 2.22 14.20 9.05
CA ASN A 70 1.84 15.37 8.24
C ASN A 70 1.33 14.98 6.85
N ALA A 71 1.64 13.76 6.43
CA ALA A 71 1.24 13.20 5.15
C ALA A 71 1.07 11.69 5.31
N ALA A 72 0.14 11.15 4.54
CA ALA A 72 0.01 9.73 4.32
C ALA A 72 0.62 9.35 2.96
N PHE A 73 1.20 8.16 2.89
CA PHE A 73 1.69 7.59 1.65
C PHE A 73 1.00 6.26 1.40
N ILE A 74 0.68 6.01 0.13
CA ILE A 74 0.23 4.73 -0.36
C ILE A 74 1.18 4.34 -1.48
N PHE A 75 1.68 3.12 -1.46
CA PHE A 75 2.43 2.58 -2.59
C PHE A 75 1.88 1.23 -3.02
N VAL A 76 1.96 0.98 -4.32
CA VAL A 76 1.55 -0.28 -4.95
C VAL A 76 2.76 -0.79 -5.72
N ASP A 77 3.25 -1.95 -5.28
CA ASP A 77 4.43 -2.62 -5.79
C ASP A 77 4.00 -3.93 -6.43
N PHE A 78 4.40 -4.15 -7.68
CA PHE A 78 4.05 -5.39 -8.38
C PHE A 78 5.11 -5.77 -9.40
N TRP A 79 5.17 -7.07 -9.71
CA TRP A 79 6.13 -7.62 -10.64
C TRP A 79 5.52 -7.80 -12.02
N GLY A 80 6.26 -7.33 -13.03
CA GLY A 80 6.01 -7.58 -14.45
C GLY A 80 7.33 -7.78 -15.19
N ASN A 81 7.26 -8.05 -16.49
CA ASN A 81 8.44 -8.22 -17.36
C ASN A 81 9.53 -9.12 -16.74
N GLU A 82 9.11 -10.28 -16.23
CA GLU A 82 9.93 -11.29 -15.54
C GLU A 82 10.57 -10.87 -14.20
N ASN A 83 11.30 -9.76 -14.14
CA ASN A 83 12.04 -9.36 -12.94
C ASN A 83 12.00 -7.85 -12.66
N GLU A 84 11.06 -7.13 -13.26
CA GLU A 84 10.89 -5.70 -13.03
C GLU A 84 9.89 -5.45 -11.90
N LEU A 85 10.32 -4.67 -10.91
CA LEU A 85 9.46 -4.17 -9.85
C LEU A 85 8.91 -2.81 -10.27
N PHE A 86 7.62 -2.76 -10.56
CA PHE A 86 6.90 -1.51 -10.74
C PHE A 86 6.51 -0.93 -9.39
N HIS A 87 6.88 0.33 -9.17
CA HIS A 87 6.61 1.07 -7.93
C HIS A 87 5.75 2.29 -8.24
N ARG A 88 4.53 2.34 -7.68
CA ARG A 88 3.64 3.50 -7.78
C ARG A 88 3.44 4.11 -6.40
N VAL A 89 3.69 5.41 -6.26
CA VAL A 89 3.58 6.12 -4.98
C VAL A 89 2.58 7.25 -5.07
N PHE A 90 1.74 7.36 -4.06
CA PHE A 90 0.74 8.39 -3.87
C PHE A 90 0.95 9.01 -2.50
N SER A 91 0.85 10.33 -2.42
CA SER A 91 0.94 11.06 -1.16
C SER A 91 -0.29 11.93 -0.97
N PHE A 92 -0.70 12.05 0.29
CA PHE A 92 -1.86 12.82 0.70
C PHE A 92 -1.45 13.69 1.89
N PRO A 93 -1.72 15.01 1.87
CA PRO A 93 -1.61 15.79 3.08
C PRO A 93 -2.59 15.23 4.14
N ARG A 94 -2.20 15.30 5.40
CA ARG A 94 -3.06 14.88 6.51
C ARG A 94 -3.96 16.01 6.97
#